data_AF-A0A2V7A738-F1
#
_entry.id   AF-A0A2V7A738-F1
#
_cell.length_a   1.000
_cell.length_b   1.000
_cell.length_c   1.000
_cell.angle_alpha   90.00
_cell.angle_beta   90.00
_cell.angle_gamma   90.00
#
_symmetry.space_group_name_H-M   'P 1'
#
loop_
_entity.id
_entity.type
_entity.pdbx_description
1 polymer ?
#
loop_
_entity_poly.entity_id
_entity_poly.type
_entity_poly.pdbx_seq_one_letter_code
_entity_poly.pdbx_strand_id
1 'polypeptide(L)'
;MRAIRVRGTFLGGILGVLALALAAASPAGADETCNSPYMGNLIKGQEDYLYVWALGVKSMGDGGDKLVTIDVNPASSRYGKVIHKVSVRGRGEAHHMGFTDDRRFLWAGGLDNSRISIFDVGTDPARPKLVQTIADMPAKTGYVGPHTFYAMPGRMLVQGLSNAKDGGGVTGMALYSNKGELIATYPMPATGGGDGYGYDIAINPQKNVLLTSSFTGRKNYMRNLGELVKDADAMKRFGNTMAVWDLKAMKPKKVLSVPGAPLEIRWSLKDGDTWAITATALTSKLWLIKPDASGEWQAKEVAVIDDPTKIPLPVDISINKDGTGLWVNTFMDGKTRYFDLSNPEQPRQTYERVTGKQVNMISQSWDGTRVYIASSLLANWDKAGADDEQFVRGFRWDGKELKPAFEVDFYKEKLGRAHHMKLGSKAMKSAYGLERTATLR
;
A
#
# COMPACT_ATOMS: atom_id res chain seq x y z
N MET A 1 -69.02 50.45 2.89
CA MET A 1 -69.02 51.77 2.23
C MET A 1 -67.72 51.91 1.43
N ARG A 2 -67.87 52.31 0.16
CA ARG A 2 -66.95 53.04 -0.73
C ARG A 2 -65.42 52.96 -0.51
N ALA A 3 -64.79 52.41 -1.54
CA ALA A 3 -63.57 52.84 -2.24
C ALA A 3 -62.77 54.04 -1.69
N ILE A 4 -61.44 53.96 -1.80
CA ILE A 4 -60.58 54.94 -2.50
C ILE A 4 -59.21 54.32 -2.82
N ARG A 5 -58.82 54.44 -4.09
CA ARG A 5 -57.46 54.25 -4.65
C ARG A 5 -56.67 55.56 -4.50
N VAL A 6 -55.38 55.49 -4.16
CA VAL A 6 -54.33 56.44 -4.60
C VAL A 6 -53.01 55.65 -4.68
N ARG A 7 -52.53 55.25 -5.87
CA ARG A 7 -51.38 55.82 -6.64
C ARG A 7 -50.25 56.32 -5.69
N GLY A 8 -49.04 55.80 -5.67
CA GLY A 8 -48.21 55.21 -6.70
C GLY A 8 -46.88 55.98 -6.69
N THR A 9 -45.78 55.32 -6.32
CA THR A 9 -44.42 55.76 -6.65
C THR A 9 -43.58 54.53 -6.94
N PHE A 10 -43.15 54.47 -8.19
CA PHE A 10 -42.08 53.63 -8.71
C PHE A 10 -40.79 53.85 -7.91
N LEU A 11 -40.05 52.78 -7.61
CA LEU A 11 -38.72 52.53 -8.16
C LEU A 11 -38.14 51.23 -7.56
N GLY A 12 -37.79 50.30 -8.46
CA GLY A 12 -36.52 49.55 -8.46
C GLY A 12 -36.11 48.72 -7.24
N GLY A 13 -35.88 47.42 -7.47
CA GLY A 13 -34.85 46.70 -6.71
C GLY A 13 -35.19 45.26 -6.34
N ILE A 14 -34.93 44.36 -7.29
CA ILE A 14 -34.28 43.06 -7.08
C ILE A 14 -34.88 42.14 -5.98
N LEU A 15 -35.66 41.17 -6.45
CA LEU A 15 -35.87 39.88 -5.77
C LEU A 15 -34.51 39.17 -5.62
N GLY A 16 -33.96 39.19 -4.40
CA GLY A 16 -32.84 38.34 -3.98
C GLY A 16 -33.32 37.27 -3.02
N VAL A 17 -33.72 36.11 -3.55
CA VAL A 17 -33.96 34.90 -2.76
C VAL A 17 -32.60 34.35 -2.32
N LEU A 18 -32.18 34.64 -1.08
CA LEU A 18 -31.09 33.89 -0.43
C LEU A 18 -31.66 32.56 0.08
N ALA A 19 -31.71 31.57 -0.81
CA ALA A 19 -31.74 30.17 -0.39
C ALA A 19 -30.29 29.76 -0.08
N LEU A 20 -29.90 29.81 1.20
CA LEU A 20 -28.69 29.13 1.67
C LEU A 20 -28.88 27.63 1.47
N ALA A 21 -28.32 27.10 0.39
CA ALA A 21 -28.09 25.67 0.24
C ALA A 21 -27.01 25.25 1.25
N LEU A 22 -27.45 24.86 2.45
CA LEU A 22 -26.65 24.03 3.35
C LEU A 22 -26.49 22.66 2.68
N ALA A 23 -25.47 22.54 1.84
CA ALA A 23 -24.96 21.25 1.41
C ALA A 23 -24.42 20.55 2.67
N ALA A 24 -25.25 19.69 3.27
CA ALA A 24 -24.80 18.75 4.27
C ALA A 24 -23.76 17.84 3.60
N ALA A 25 -22.48 18.12 3.83
CA ALA A 25 -21.41 17.22 3.46
C ALA A 25 -21.63 15.92 4.24
N SER A 26 -22.08 14.88 3.55
CA SER A 26 -22.11 13.52 4.11
C SER A 26 -20.73 13.23 4.71
N PRO A 27 -20.64 12.73 5.95
CA PRO A 27 -19.34 12.40 6.53
C PRO A 27 -18.67 11.36 5.64
N ALA A 28 -17.61 11.75 4.95
CA ALA A 28 -16.80 10.83 4.17
C ALA A 28 -16.18 9.84 5.16
N GLY A 29 -16.65 8.58 5.11
CA GLY A 29 -15.91 7.46 5.69
C GLY A 29 -14.55 7.43 5.02
N ALA A 30 -13.51 7.68 5.79
CA ALA A 30 -12.14 7.57 5.36
C ALA A 30 -11.68 6.17 5.68
N ASP A 31 -11.56 5.35 4.65
CA ASP A 31 -11.20 3.95 4.80
C ASP A 31 -9.87 3.71 4.10
N GLU A 32 -8.86 3.37 4.88
CA GLU A 32 -7.58 2.93 4.36
C GLU A 32 -7.63 1.45 4.01
N THR A 33 -8.16 1.18 2.83
CA THR A 33 -8.42 -0.18 2.34
C THR A 33 -7.20 -1.08 2.24
N CYS A 34 -6.01 -0.50 2.17
CA CYS A 34 -4.73 -1.20 2.03
C CYS A 34 -3.93 -1.27 3.35
N ASN A 35 -4.58 -1.05 4.49
CA ASN A 35 -3.96 -1.12 5.82
C ASN A 35 -4.61 -2.20 6.70
N SER A 36 -3.97 -2.49 7.83
CA SER A 36 -4.50 -3.46 8.77
C SER A 36 -5.85 -3.01 9.37
N PRO A 37 -6.85 -3.90 9.48
CA PRO A 37 -8.13 -3.57 10.10
C PRO A 37 -8.01 -3.35 11.63
N TYR A 38 -6.84 -3.61 12.22
CA TYR A 38 -6.55 -3.33 13.62
C TYR A 38 -5.99 -1.95 13.86
N MET A 39 -5.71 -1.18 12.81
CA MET A 39 -5.29 0.20 12.99
C MET A 39 -6.43 1.02 13.60
N GLY A 40 -6.23 1.44 14.85
CA GLY A 40 -7.06 2.42 15.54
C GLY A 40 -6.87 3.83 14.98
N ASN A 41 -7.57 4.79 15.59
CA ASN A 41 -7.52 6.20 15.19
C ASN A 41 -7.82 6.39 13.69
N LEU A 42 -8.83 5.67 13.17
CA LEU A 42 -9.31 5.81 11.80
C LEU A 42 -9.53 7.29 11.50
N ILE A 43 -8.66 7.85 10.67
CA ILE A 43 -8.64 9.27 10.39
C ILE A 43 -9.76 9.55 9.43
N LYS A 44 -10.89 10.07 9.91
CA LYS A 44 -11.98 10.55 9.07
C LYS A 44 -11.57 11.85 8.37
N GLY A 45 -11.70 11.91 7.04
CA GLY A 45 -11.55 13.15 6.26
C GLY A 45 -10.40 13.13 5.24
N GLN A 46 -9.59 14.19 5.26
CA GLN A 46 -8.58 14.51 4.26
C GLN A 46 -7.18 14.16 4.78
N GLU A 47 -6.41 13.39 4.00
CA GLU A 47 -4.99 13.18 4.24
C GLU A 47 -4.22 14.50 4.08
N ASP A 48 -3.28 14.78 4.97
CA ASP A 48 -2.41 15.95 4.86
C ASP A 48 -1.03 15.58 4.30
N TYR A 49 -0.59 14.34 4.54
CA TYR A 49 0.76 13.90 4.24
C TYR A 49 0.77 12.57 3.50
N LEU A 50 1.71 12.46 2.57
CA LEU A 50 2.11 11.21 1.95
C LEU A 50 3.54 10.91 2.40
N TYR A 51 3.69 9.90 3.23
CA TYR A 51 4.99 9.35 3.59
C TYR A 51 5.44 8.42 2.47
N VAL A 52 6.69 8.57 2.03
CA VAL A 52 7.26 7.78 0.94
C VAL A 52 8.57 7.18 1.43
N TRP A 53 8.67 5.86 1.43
CA TRP A 53 9.91 5.15 1.70
C TRP A 53 10.72 5.07 0.41
N ALA A 54 11.91 5.67 0.43
CA ALA A 54 12.73 5.84 -0.76
C ALA A 54 14.10 5.18 -0.61
N LEU A 55 14.49 4.43 -1.63
CA LEU A 55 15.77 3.76 -1.73
C LEU A 55 16.86 4.75 -2.16
N GLY A 56 17.92 4.82 -1.36
CA GLY A 56 19.06 5.68 -1.63
C GLY A 56 19.79 5.28 -2.90
N VAL A 57 20.23 6.27 -3.68
CA VAL A 57 21.08 6.06 -4.86
C VAL A 57 22.50 6.53 -4.54
N LYS A 58 23.51 5.73 -4.90
CA LYS A 58 24.91 6.09 -4.67
C LYS A 58 25.22 7.45 -5.32
N SER A 59 25.90 8.33 -4.58
CA SER A 59 26.26 9.69 -5.02
C SER A 59 25.08 10.66 -5.24
N MET A 60 23.86 10.30 -4.83
CA MET A 60 22.70 11.19 -4.87
C MET A 60 22.30 11.63 -3.46
N GLY A 61 22.35 12.94 -3.19
CA GLY A 61 22.09 13.46 -1.85
C GLY A 61 23.09 12.88 -0.84
N ASP A 62 22.60 12.30 0.25
CA ASP A 62 23.39 11.54 1.22
C ASP A 62 23.55 10.05 0.86
N GLY A 63 22.90 9.60 -0.23
CA GLY A 63 22.95 8.24 -0.73
C GLY A 63 22.42 7.15 0.21
N GLY A 64 21.72 7.52 1.29
CA GLY A 64 21.04 6.60 2.19
C GLY A 64 19.56 6.45 1.86
N ASP A 65 18.95 5.38 2.35
CA ASP A 65 17.49 5.23 2.32
C ASP A 65 16.84 6.29 3.23
N LYS A 66 15.62 6.72 2.89
CA LYS A 66 14.96 7.80 3.65
C LYS A 66 13.45 7.77 3.58
N LEU A 67 12.84 8.31 4.63
CA LEU A 67 11.42 8.60 4.68
C LEU A 67 11.21 10.05 4.25
N VAL A 68 10.47 10.25 3.16
CA VAL A 68 10.11 11.56 2.62
C VAL A 68 8.67 11.86 3.01
N THR A 69 8.39 13.11 3.40
CA THR A 69 7.03 13.59 3.66
C THR A 69 6.64 14.62 2.60
N ILE A 70 5.60 14.32 1.84
CA ILE A 70 5.01 15.22 0.84
C ILE A 70 3.70 15.78 1.41
N ASP A 71 3.47 17.08 1.27
CA ASP A 71 2.19 17.71 1.61
C ASP A 71 1.18 17.43 0.50
N VAL A 72 0.10 16.72 0.83
CA VAL A 72 -0.92 16.26 -0.13
C VAL A 72 -2.32 16.78 0.19
N ASN A 73 -2.43 17.76 1.10
CA ASN A 73 -3.70 18.46 1.32
C ASN A 73 -3.91 19.48 0.18
N PRO A 74 -4.98 19.39 -0.63
CA PRO A 74 -5.22 20.34 -1.72
C PRO A 74 -5.43 21.79 -1.26
N ALA A 75 -5.78 22.01 0.01
CA ALA A 75 -5.91 23.35 0.60
C ALA A 75 -4.57 23.94 1.09
N SER A 76 -3.49 23.16 1.08
CA SER A 76 -2.16 23.62 1.49
C SER A 76 -1.50 24.43 0.38
N SER A 77 -0.85 25.55 0.74
CA SER A 77 0.01 26.30 -0.18
C SER A 77 1.27 25.53 -0.62
N ARG A 78 1.55 24.39 0.04
CA ARG A 78 2.66 23.49 -0.29
C ARG A 78 2.19 22.18 -0.92
N TYR A 79 0.95 22.11 -1.40
CA TYR A 79 0.41 20.92 -2.04
C TYR A 79 1.35 20.39 -3.14
N GLY A 80 1.66 19.10 -3.09
CA GLY A 80 2.59 18.42 -4.00
C GLY A 80 4.06 18.76 -3.76
N LYS A 81 4.43 19.30 -2.59
CA LYS A 81 5.82 19.61 -2.24
C LYS A 81 6.35 18.72 -1.14
N VAL A 82 7.64 18.39 -1.22
CA VAL A 82 8.39 17.75 -0.15
C VAL A 82 8.57 18.75 0.98
N ILE A 83 8.08 18.42 2.18
CA ILE A 83 8.13 19.29 3.36
C ILE A 83 9.07 18.79 4.45
N HIS A 84 9.47 17.52 4.38
CA HIS A 84 10.42 16.92 5.31
C HIS A 84 11.06 15.67 4.70
N LYS A 85 12.26 15.33 5.18
CA LYS A 85 12.89 14.02 4.93
C LYS A 85 13.76 13.63 6.12
N VAL A 86 13.82 12.34 6.41
CA VAL A 86 14.71 11.76 7.43
C VAL A 86 15.39 10.52 6.87
N SER A 87 16.72 10.53 6.82
CA SER A 87 17.53 9.45 6.27
C SER A 87 17.93 8.44 7.35
N VAL A 88 18.13 7.20 6.94
CA VAL A 88 18.67 6.13 7.78
C VAL A 88 20.09 5.77 7.35
N ARG A 89 20.79 4.98 8.17
CA ARG A 89 22.17 4.60 7.89
C ARG A 89 22.25 3.56 6.77
N GLY A 90 22.73 3.98 5.62
CA GLY A 90 23.10 3.13 4.49
C GLY A 90 21.97 2.93 3.48
N ARG A 91 22.19 1.98 2.56
CA ARG A 91 21.22 1.52 1.57
C ARG A 91 20.89 0.07 1.85
N GLY A 92 19.62 -0.27 1.80
CA GLY A 92 19.13 -1.59 2.16
C GLY A 92 18.09 -2.14 1.23
N GLU A 93 17.90 -1.57 0.04
CA GLU A 93 16.72 -1.86 -0.78
C GLU A 93 15.44 -1.49 0.00
N ALA A 94 15.32 -0.22 0.40
CA ALA A 94 14.12 0.32 1.03
C ALA A 94 12.89 0.01 0.19
N HIS A 95 11.93 -0.66 0.82
CA HIS A 95 10.81 -1.26 0.09
C HIS A 95 9.49 -1.00 0.83
N HIS A 96 9.01 -1.92 1.66
CA HIS A 96 7.70 -1.78 2.30
C HIS A 96 7.72 -1.14 3.69
N MET A 97 6.58 -0.57 4.08
CA MET A 97 6.35 -0.01 5.41
C MET A 97 4.91 -0.20 5.90
N GLY A 98 4.71 -0.12 7.22
CA GLY A 98 3.41 -0.29 7.87
C GLY A 98 3.35 0.40 9.23
N PHE A 99 2.18 0.93 9.58
CA PHE A 99 1.96 1.58 10.86
C PHE A 99 1.78 0.55 11.98
N THR A 100 2.09 0.93 13.22
CA THR A 100 1.57 0.24 14.40
C THR A 100 0.05 0.40 14.49
N ASP A 101 -0.60 -0.48 15.27
CA ASP A 101 -2.06 -0.46 15.48
C ASP A 101 -2.56 0.86 16.08
N ASP A 102 -1.77 1.52 16.92
CA ASP A 102 -2.08 2.86 17.43
C ASP A 102 -1.83 3.97 16.40
N ARG A 103 -1.17 3.67 15.28
CA ARG A 103 -0.74 4.57 14.19
C ARG A 103 0.35 5.57 14.56
N ARG A 104 1.01 5.38 15.70
CA ARG A 104 2.03 6.32 16.19
C ARG A 104 3.37 6.13 15.52
N PHE A 105 3.71 4.88 15.19
CA PHE A 105 4.99 4.52 14.61
C PHE A 105 4.81 3.93 13.22
N LEU A 106 5.75 4.24 12.33
CA LEU A 106 5.82 3.69 10.99
C LEU A 106 7.09 2.83 10.88
N TRP A 107 6.92 1.54 10.65
CA TRP A 107 8.01 0.57 10.51
C TRP A 107 8.31 0.40 9.02
N ALA A 108 9.58 0.50 8.63
CA ALA A 108 10.00 0.44 7.23
C ALA A 108 11.21 -0.49 7.04
N GLY A 109 11.10 -1.42 6.09
CA GLY A 109 12.08 -2.46 5.83
C GLY A 109 13.06 -2.13 4.71
N GLY A 110 14.27 -2.67 4.83
CA GLY A 110 15.21 -2.83 3.72
C GLY A 110 15.33 -4.31 3.34
N LEU A 111 15.02 -4.67 2.09
CA LEU A 111 15.04 -6.06 1.65
C LEU A 111 16.44 -6.70 1.69
N ASP A 112 17.47 -5.94 1.35
CA ASP A 112 18.83 -6.47 1.20
C ASP A 112 19.56 -6.60 2.54
N ASN A 113 19.48 -5.56 3.38
CA ASN A 113 20.18 -5.54 4.66
C ASN A 113 19.33 -6.06 5.84
N SER A 114 18.05 -6.33 5.61
CA SER A 114 17.08 -6.81 6.61
C SER A 114 16.96 -5.93 7.86
N ARG A 115 17.28 -4.64 7.74
CA ARG A 115 17.06 -3.66 8.81
C ARG A 115 15.63 -3.15 8.75
N ILE A 116 15.04 -2.96 9.92
CA ILE A 116 13.73 -2.35 10.09
C ILE A 116 13.93 -1.03 10.82
N SER A 117 13.59 0.07 10.16
CA SER A 117 13.66 1.43 10.71
C SER A 117 12.28 1.83 11.25
N ILE A 118 12.23 2.35 12.47
CA ILE A 118 10.97 2.74 13.13
C ILE A 118 10.97 4.27 13.29
N PHE A 119 9.96 4.90 12.71
CA PHE A 119 9.77 6.35 12.75
C PHE A 119 8.61 6.72 13.67
N ASP A 120 8.80 7.69 14.55
CA ASP A 120 7.70 8.38 15.24
C ASP A 120 7.05 9.35 14.26
N VAL A 121 5.80 9.06 13.90
CA VAL A 121 4.94 9.90 13.06
C VAL A 121 3.79 10.53 13.86
N GLY A 122 3.63 10.17 15.15
CA GLY A 122 2.56 10.68 16.01
C GLY A 122 2.91 12.02 16.66
N THR A 123 4.17 12.23 17.06
CA THR A 123 4.58 13.48 17.74
C THR A 123 4.48 14.70 16.82
N ASP A 124 4.98 14.59 15.59
CA ASP A 124 4.84 15.59 14.55
C ASP A 124 4.67 14.89 13.20
N PRO A 125 3.42 14.67 12.74
CA PRO A 125 3.15 13.97 11.48
C PRO A 125 3.75 14.68 10.25
N ALA A 126 4.03 15.98 10.32
CA ALA A 126 4.69 16.70 9.22
C ALA A 126 6.22 16.47 9.19
N ARG A 127 6.80 16.03 10.32
CA ARG A 127 8.23 15.87 10.51
C ARG A 127 8.58 14.58 11.28
N PRO A 128 8.35 13.39 10.67
CA PRO A 128 8.73 12.13 11.27
C PRO A 128 10.19 12.07 11.73
N LYS A 129 10.45 11.30 12.79
CA LYS A 129 11.80 11.09 13.35
C LYS A 129 12.11 9.61 13.47
N LEU A 130 13.31 9.20 13.06
CA LEU A 130 13.81 7.86 13.36
C LEU A 130 14.00 7.73 14.87
N VAL A 131 13.39 6.72 15.48
CA VAL A 131 13.47 6.47 16.93
C VAL A 131 14.13 5.14 17.29
N GLN A 132 14.12 4.17 16.38
CA GLN A 132 14.72 2.86 16.61
C GLN A 132 15.07 2.18 15.28
N THR A 133 16.07 1.30 15.32
CA THR A 133 16.39 0.38 14.22
C THR A 133 16.54 -1.03 14.78
N ILE A 134 15.79 -1.99 14.23
CA ILE A 134 15.98 -3.43 14.48
C ILE A 134 16.90 -3.96 13.39
N ALA A 135 18.02 -4.57 13.77
CA ALA A 135 19.06 -5.03 12.84
C ALA A 135 19.45 -6.51 13.03
N ASP A 136 18.76 -7.22 13.92
CA ASP A 136 19.05 -8.60 14.32
C ASP A 136 17.98 -9.61 13.85
N MET A 137 17.04 -9.20 12.99
CA MET A 137 16.01 -10.07 12.42
C MET A 137 16.59 -11.37 11.83
N PRO A 138 17.64 -11.35 10.98
CA PRO A 138 18.21 -12.58 10.44
C PRO A 138 18.75 -13.51 11.52
N ALA A 139 19.45 -12.96 12.52
CA ALA A 139 20.05 -13.74 13.61
C ALA A 139 18.98 -14.35 14.54
N LYS A 140 17.87 -13.63 14.79
CA LYS A 140 16.81 -14.08 15.69
C LYS A 140 15.76 -14.98 15.03
N THR A 141 15.57 -14.87 13.72
CA THR A 141 14.46 -15.53 13.01
C THR A 141 14.90 -16.49 11.91
N GLY A 142 16.11 -16.33 11.38
CA GLY A 142 16.55 -16.99 10.15
C GLY A 142 15.94 -16.42 8.86
N TYR A 143 15.03 -15.46 8.95
CA TYR A 143 14.39 -14.80 7.80
C TYR A 143 15.12 -13.52 7.40
N VAL A 144 15.09 -13.21 6.11
CA VAL A 144 15.68 -11.99 5.53
C VAL A 144 14.70 -11.34 4.57
N GLY A 145 14.90 -10.04 4.33
CA GLY A 145 14.05 -9.24 3.46
C GLY A 145 12.66 -9.00 4.06
N PRO A 146 12.54 -8.19 5.13
CA PRO A 146 11.24 -7.81 5.69
C PRO A 146 10.46 -7.00 4.65
N HIS A 147 9.31 -7.52 4.26
CA HIS A 147 8.44 -6.95 3.23
C HIS A 147 7.17 -6.38 3.85
N THR A 148 6.07 -7.12 3.93
CA THR A 148 4.83 -6.59 4.53
C THR A 148 4.95 -6.42 6.04
N PHE A 149 4.61 -5.23 6.52
CA PHE A 149 4.49 -4.86 7.92
C PHE A 149 3.00 -4.69 8.24
N TYR A 150 2.43 -5.65 8.97
CA TYR A 150 1.01 -5.71 9.23
C TYR A 150 0.71 -5.58 10.72
N ALA A 151 0.02 -4.49 11.09
CA ALA A 151 -0.37 -4.27 12.49
C ALA A 151 -1.31 -5.37 12.98
N MET A 152 -1.12 -5.77 14.22
CA MET A 152 -2.07 -6.53 15.03
C MET A 152 -2.21 -5.82 16.39
N PRO A 153 -3.22 -6.15 17.22
CA PRO A 153 -3.37 -5.48 18.51
C PRO A 153 -2.10 -5.58 19.38
N GLY A 154 -1.46 -4.43 19.63
CA GLY A 154 -0.20 -4.26 20.37
C GLY A 154 1.05 -4.87 19.73
N ARG A 155 0.97 -5.30 18.46
CA ARG A 155 2.01 -6.10 17.80
C ARG A 155 2.19 -5.74 16.33
N MET A 156 3.35 -6.13 15.79
CA MET A 156 3.68 -6.01 14.38
C MET A 156 4.02 -7.39 13.82
N LEU A 157 3.27 -7.85 12.81
CA LEU A 157 3.59 -9.06 12.06
C LEU A 157 4.35 -8.67 10.78
N VAL A 158 5.53 -9.24 10.59
CA VAL A 158 6.42 -8.90 9.48
C VAL A 158 6.66 -10.13 8.61
N GLN A 159 6.35 -10.05 7.32
CA GLN A 159 6.65 -11.11 6.35
C GLN A 159 8.10 -11.00 5.87
N GLY A 160 8.87 -12.08 5.94
CA GLY A 160 10.13 -12.19 5.22
C GLY A 160 9.92 -12.69 3.78
N LEU A 161 10.80 -12.33 2.85
CA LEU A 161 10.80 -12.87 1.48
C LEU A 161 11.74 -14.06 1.28
N SER A 162 12.71 -14.23 2.17
CA SER A 162 13.82 -15.15 1.98
C SER A 162 14.35 -15.65 3.32
N ASN A 163 15.36 -16.52 3.29
CA ASN A 163 16.09 -16.97 4.47
C ASN A 163 17.58 -16.58 4.45
N ALA A 164 18.20 -16.61 5.63
CA ALA A 164 19.62 -16.30 5.85
C ALA A 164 20.57 -17.46 5.50
N LYS A 165 20.06 -18.68 5.34
CA LYS A 165 20.87 -19.88 5.12
C LYS A 165 21.43 -19.92 3.70
N ASP A 166 20.59 -19.66 2.70
CA ASP A 166 20.98 -19.77 1.29
C ASP A 166 20.41 -18.67 0.38
N GLY A 167 19.61 -17.73 0.93
CA GLY A 167 18.97 -16.67 0.15
C GLY A 167 17.86 -17.17 -0.79
N GLY A 168 17.36 -18.40 -0.60
CA GLY A 168 16.21 -18.97 -1.29
C GLY A 168 14.87 -18.44 -0.75
N GLY A 169 13.78 -18.75 -1.47
CA GLY A 169 12.44 -18.21 -1.18
C GLY A 169 11.73 -18.81 0.03
N VAL A 170 12.22 -19.94 0.57
CA VAL A 170 11.61 -20.54 1.78
C VAL A 170 11.78 -19.60 2.96
N THR A 171 10.69 -19.18 3.58
CA THR A 171 10.67 -18.08 4.57
C THR A 171 9.52 -18.21 5.59
N GLY A 172 9.20 -17.13 6.30
CA GLY A 172 8.15 -17.08 7.32
C GLY A 172 7.81 -15.66 7.78
N MET A 173 6.88 -15.59 8.73
CA MET A 173 6.49 -14.37 9.43
C MET A 173 7.21 -14.26 10.78
N ALA A 174 7.58 -13.04 11.16
CA ALA A 174 8.11 -12.71 12.47
C ALA A 174 7.15 -11.76 13.20
N LEU A 175 6.76 -12.11 14.41
CA LEU A 175 5.85 -11.35 15.24
C LEU A 175 6.63 -10.58 16.29
N TYR A 176 6.53 -9.26 16.27
CA TYR A 176 7.17 -8.37 17.23
C TYR A 176 6.13 -7.68 18.14
N SER A 177 6.55 -7.29 19.34
CA SER A 177 5.85 -6.27 20.12
C SER A 177 6.00 -4.91 19.42
N ASN A 178 5.11 -3.95 19.72
CA ASN A 178 5.28 -2.58 19.21
C ASN A 178 6.59 -1.89 19.68
N LYS A 179 7.29 -2.46 20.67
CA LYS A 179 8.61 -2.00 21.13
C LYS A 179 9.79 -2.58 20.34
N GLY A 180 9.53 -3.45 19.36
CA GLY A 180 10.58 -4.09 18.56
C GLY A 180 11.15 -5.37 19.16
N GLU A 181 10.49 -5.97 20.16
CA GLU A 181 10.93 -7.23 20.75
C GLU A 181 10.32 -8.40 19.98
N LEU A 182 11.12 -9.36 19.53
CA LEU A 182 10.63 -10.56 18.87
C LEU A 182 9.84 -11.42 19.87
N ILE A 183 8.64 -11.82 19.48
CA ILE A 183 7.74 -12.66 20.28
C ILE A 183 7.70 -14.09 19.72
N ALA A 184 7.53 -14.24 18.41
CA ALA A 184 7.36 -15.53 17.77
C ALA A 184 7.73 -15.50 16.29
N THR A 185 7.94 -16.67 15.70
CA THR A 185 8.11 -16.87 14.26
C THR A 185 7.15 -17.95 13.76
N TYR A 186 6.73 -17.82 12.50
CA TYR A 186 5.78 -18.73 11.85
C TYR A 186 6.29 -19.06 10.44
N PRO A 187 6.77 -20.29 10.18
CA PRO A 187 7.26 -20.67 8.84
C PRO A 187 6.11 -20.76 7.85
N MET A 188 6.32 -20.31 6.61
CA MET A 188 5.37 -20.54 5.52
C MET A 188 5.19 -22.04 5.25
N PRO A 189 3.99 -22.50 4.85
CA PRO A 189 3.75 -23.91 4.58
C PRO A 189 4.59 -24.36 3.38
N ALA A 190 5.45 -25.36 3.61
CA ALA A 190 6.25 -26.04 2.57
C ALA A 190 5.76 -27.47 2.29
N THR A 191 4.66 -27.87 2.91
CA THR A 191 4.00 -29.16 2.76
C THR A 191 2.50 -28.94 2.49
N GLY A 192 1.76 -29.99 2.12
CA GLY A 192 0.33 -29.86 1.82
C GLY A 192 0.04 -28.97 0.60
N GLY A 193 0.96 -28.95 -0.37
CA GLY A 193 0.87 -28.13 -1.58
C GLY A 193 1.51 -26.75 -1.48
N GLY A 194 2.04 -26.35 -0.32
CA GLY A 194 2.73 -25.07 -0.14
C GLY A 194 4.15 -25.06 -0.70
N ASP A 195 4.57 -23.92 -1.24
CA ASP A 195 5.91 -23.68 -1.79
C ASP A 195 6.91 -23.14 -0.75
N GLY A 196 6.45 -22.82 0.46
CA GLY A 196 7.23 -22.23 1.54
C GLY A 196 7.58 -20.76 1.33
N TYR A 197 7.05 -20.11 0.28
CA TYR A 197 7.39 -18.73 -0.08
C TYR A 197 6.40 -17.76 0.57
N GLY A 198 6.80 -16.50 0.69
CA GLY A 198 6.02 -15.44 1.31
C GLY A 198 6.14 -14.12 0.55
N TYR A 199 5.12 -13.27 0.68
CA TYR A 199 5.11 -11.92 0.14
C TYR A 199 4.24 -10.98 0.97
N ASP A 200 2.91 -10.96 0.74
CA ASP A 200 1.99 -10.06 1.43
C ASP A 200 1.22 -10.77 2.55
N ILE A 201 0.70 -9.99 3.49
CA ILE A 201 -0.17 -10.41 4.59
C ILE A 201 -1.47 -9.60 4.50
N ALA A 202 -2.61 -10.26 4.62
CA ALA A 202 -3.88 -9.57 4.78
C ALA A 202 -4.80 -10.31 5.75
N ILE A 203 -5.40 -9.59 6.70
CA ILE A 203 -6.20 -10.19 7.78
C ILE A 203 -7.67 -9.79 7.65
N ASN A 204 -8.56 -10.78 7.77
CA ASN A 204 -9.99 -10.57 8.03
C ASN A 204 -10.33 -11.08 9.44
N PRO A 205 -10.44 -10.18 10.45
CA PRO A 205 -10.69 -10.58 11.83
C PRO A 205 -12.08 -11.18 12.02
N GLN A 206 -13.09 -10.71 11.27
CA GLN A 206 -14.47 -11.19 11.38
C GLN A 206 -14.60 -12.68 11.01
N LYS A 207 -13.71 -13.18 10.15
CA LYS A 207 -13.69 -14.57 9.71
C LYS A 207 -12.59 -15.42 10.36
N ASN A 208 -11.80 -14.84 11.25
CA ASN A 208 -10.62 -15.49 11.82
C ASN A 208 -9.65 -15.99 10.73
N VAL A 209 -9.43 -15.17 9.69
CA VAL A 209 -8.59 -15.54 8.54
C VAL A 209 -7.43 -14.57 8.40
N LEU A 210 -6.25 -15.15 8.21
CA LEU A 210 -5.09 -14.46 7.67
C LEU A 210 -4.75 -15.10 6.33
N LEU A 211 -4.50 -14.28 5.32
CA LEU A 211 -3.99 -14.71 4.02
C LEU A 211 -2.52 -14.31 3.89
N THR A 212 -1.72 -15.21 3.34
CA THR A 212 -0.37 -14.91 2.83
C THR A 212 -0.27 -15.24 1.36
N SER A 213 0.51 -14.45 0.62
CA SER A 213 0.83 -14.68 -0.78
C SER A 213 2.31 -15.05 -0.96
N SER A 214 2.78 -15.21 -2.19
CA SER A 214 4.11 -15.79 -2.47
C SER A 214 4.83 -15.10 -3.63
N PHE A 215 6.14 -14.90 -3.48
CA PHE A 215 6.98 -14.24 -4.46
C PHE A 215 8.26 -15.02 -4.76
N THR A 216 9.44 -14.52 -4.43
CA THR A 216 10.70 -15.19 -4.72
C THR A 216 11.77 -14.81 -3.71
N GLY A 217 12.84 -15.60 -3.64
CA GLY A 217 13.95 -15.39 -2.72
C GLY A 217 14.94 -14.33 -3.19
N ARG A 218 15.87 -13.97 -2.29
CA ARG A 218 16.87 -12.91 -2.49
C ARG A 218 17.72 -13.08 -3.75
N LYS A 219 18.03 -14.33 -4.12
CA LYS A 219 18.77 -14.64 -5.34
C LYS A 219 18.08 -14.18 -6.63
N ASN A 220 16.75 -14.07 -6.63
CA ASN A 220 15.99 -13.60 -7.78
C ASN A 220 15.69 -12.10 -7.66
N TYR A 221 15.11 -11.63 -6.54
CA TYR A 221 14.71 -10.22 -6.45
C TYR A 221 15.88 -9.23 -6.42
N MET A 222 17.09 -9.67 -6.03
CA MET A 222 18.30 -8.84 -6.13
C MET A 222 19.05 -9.02 -7.45
N ARG A 223 18.55 -9.83 -8.40
CA ARG A 223 19.18 -10.04 -9.70
C ARG A 223 18.69 -8.98 -10.70
N ASN A 224 19.52 -8.67 -11.70
CA ASN A 224 19.07 -7.88 -12.84
C ASN A 224 17.86 -8.55 -13.53
N LEU A 225 16.78 -7.79 -13.77
CA LEU A 225 15.54 -8.34 -14.34
C LEU A 225 15.76 -8.95 -15.73
N GLY A 226 16.54 -8.31 -16.60
CA GLY A 226 16.79 -8.78 -17.95
C GLY A 226 17.56 -10.10 -18.03
N GLU A 227 18.40 -10.38 -17.04
CA GLU A 227 19.05 -11.69 -16.86
C GLU A 227 18.10 -12.72 -16.26
N LEU A 228 17.32 -12.31 -15.24
CA LEU A 228 16.41 -13.17 -14.52
C LEU A 228 15.36 -13.79 -15.45
N VAL A 229 14.72 -12.98 -16.30
CA VAL A 229 13.65 -13.46 -17.22
C VAL A 229 14.16 -14.44 -18.28
N LYS A 230 15.47 -14.50 -18.52
CA LYS A 230 16.10 -15.43 -19.47
C LYS A 230 16.58 -16.73 -18.81
N ASP A 231 16.62 -16.78 -17.49
CA ASP A 231 17.07 -17.94 -16.73
C ASP A 231 15.87 -18.81 -16.33
N ALA A 232 15.65 -19.87 -17.11
CA ALA A 232 14.52 -20.77 -16.91
C ALA A 232 14.49 -21.43 -15.52
N ASP A 233 15.65 -21.69 -14.91
CA ASP A 233 15.71 -22.30 -13.59
C ASP A 233 15.44 -21.28 -12.48
N ALA A 234 15.85 -20.02 -12.68
CA ALA A 234 15.46 -18.93 -11.81
C ALA A 234 13.96 -18.63 -11.89
N MET A 235 13.37 -18.69 -13.08
CA MET A 235 11.93 -18.47 -13.26
C MET A 235 11.07 -19.56 -12.63
N LYS A 236 11.59 -20.79 -12.45
CA LYS A 236 10.91 -21.83 -11.64
C LYS A 236 10.88 -21.52 -10.14
N ARG A 237 11.74 -20.60 -9.66
CA ARG A 237 11.83 -20.20 -8.26
C ARG A 237 10.96 -18.98 -7.95
N PHE A 238 9.75 -18.94 -8.51
CA PHE A 238 8.70 -18.01 -8.12
C PHE A 238 7.54 -18.78 -7.48
N GLY A 239 6.89 -18.15 -6.51
CA GLY A 239 5.76 -18.68 -5.77
C GLY A 239 4.54 -18.84 -6.65
N ASN A 240 3.76 -19.87 -6.35
CA ASN A 240 2.55 -20.22 -7.10
C ASN A 240 1.37 -20.49 -6.16
N THR A 241 1.47 -20.02 -4.92
CA THR A 241 0.49 -20.35 -3.88
C THR A 241 0.09 -19.13 -3.05
N MET A 242 -1.10 -19.22 -2.49
CA MET A 242 -1.49 -18.45 -1.32
C MET A 242 -1.82 -19.41 -0.19
N ALA A 243 -1.71 -18.97 1.06
CA ALA A 243 -2.11 -19.77 2.21
C ALA A 243 -3.20 -19.08 3.02
N VAL A 244 -4.18 -19.87 3.44
CA VAL A 244 -5.24 -19.50 4.37
C VAL A 244 -4.84 -20.00 5.75
N TRP A 245 -4.81 -19.09 6.71
CA TRP A 245 -4.41 -19.36 8.08
C TRP A 245 -5.59 -19.16 9.04
N ASP A 246 -5.63 -19.99 10.07
CA ASP A 246 -6.33 -19.64 11.30
C ASP A 246 -5.58 -18.50 11.98
N LEU A 247 -6.17 -17.32 11.99
CA LEU A 247 -5.53 -16.12 12.53
C LEU A 247 -5.26 -16.24 14.04
N LYS A 248 -6.25 -16.67 14.81
CA LYS A 248 -6.11 -16.79 16.28
C LYS A 248 -5.10 -17.85 16.68
N ALA A 249 -5.08 -18.98 15.98
CA ALA A 249 -4.13 -20.05 16.26
C ALA A 249 -2.76 -19.83 15.59
N MET A 250 -2.65 -18.90 14.64
CA MET A 250 -1.50 -18.69 13.76
C MET A 250 -1.03 -20.00 13.09
N LYS A 251 -1.99 -20.75 12.53
CA LYS A 251 -1.73 -22.06 11.89
C LYS A 251 -2.25 -22.09 10.45
N PRO A 252 -1.48 -22.59 9.48
CA PRO A 252 -1.97 -22.74 8.12
C PRO A 252 -3.06 -23.81 8.10
N LYS A 253 -4.16 -23.52 7.41
CA LYS A 253 -5.32 -24.41 7.24
C LYS A 253 -5.39 -25.00 5.84
N LYS A 254 -5.12 -24.18 4.83
CA LYS A 254 -5.25 -24.56 3.42
C LYS A 254 -4.26 -23.79 2.56
N VAL A 255 -3.70 -24.48 1.58
CA VAL A 255 -2.92 -23.85 0.51
C VAL A 255 -3.79 -23.79 -0.74
N LEU A 256 -3.79 -22.63 -1.39
CA LEU A 256 -4.51 -22.35 -2.63
C LEU A 256 -3.49 -22.26 -3.77
N SER A 257 -3.77 -22.90 -4.90
CA SER A 257 -2.96 -22.74 -6.10
C SER A 257 -3.32 -21.43 -6.81
N VAL A 258 -2.36 -20.52 -6.87
CA VAL A 258 -2.49 -19.18 -7.47
C VAL A 258 -1.20 -18.90 -8.25
N PRO A 259 -1.05 -19.43 -9.47
CA PRO A 259 0.21 -19.43 -10.19
C PRO A 259 0.64 -18.05 -10.68
N GLY A 260 1.97 -17.82 -10.64
CA GLY A 260 2.61 -16.66 -11.25
C GLY A 260 2.87 -15.50 -10.29
N ALA A 261 3.39 -15.80 -9.09
CA ALA A 261 3.71 -14.82 -8.05
C ALA A 261 2.51 -13.93 -7.67
N PRO A 262 1.54 -14.46 -6.90
CA PRO A 262 0.50 -13.63 -6.31
C PRO A 262 1.15 -12.65 -5.34
N LEU A 263 0.97 -11.35 -5.60
CA LEU A 263 1.63 -10.30 -4.84
C LEU A 263 0.68 -9.73 -3.77
N GLU A 264 0.24 -8.50 -3.97
CA GLU A 264 -0.55 -7.71 -3.03
C GLU A 264 -1.97 -8.27 -2.86
N ILE A 265 -2.39 -8.45 -1.61
CA ILE A 265 -3.72 -8.95 -1.23
C ILE A 265 -4.57 -7.79 -0.73
N ARG A 266 -5.80 -7.66 -1.23
CA ARG A 266 -6.75 -6.65 -0.76
C ARG A 266 -8.09 -7.29 -0.39
N TRP A 267 -8.53 -7.09 0.84
CA TRP A 267 -9.87 -7.47 1.29
C TRP A 267 -10.90 -6.44 0.82
N SER A 268 -12.10 -6.89 0.46
CA SER A 268 -13.25 -5.99 0.47
C SER A 268 -13.55 -5.58 1.90
N LEU A 269 -13.72 -4.28 2.12
CA LEU A 269 -14.10 -3.71 3.42
C LEU A 269 -15.61 -3.44 3.52
N LYS A 270 -16.38 -3.70 2.46
CA LYS A 270 -17.82 -3.53 2.47
C LYS A 270 -18.45 -4.49 3.48
N ASP A 271 -19.35 -3.97 4.31
CA ASP A 271 -20.07 -4.77 5.30
C ASP A 271 -20.76 -5.98 4.65
N GLY A 272 -20.51 -7.16 5.24
CA GLY A 272 -21.05 -8.43 4.77
C GLY A 272 -20.21 -9.13 3.69
N ASP A 273 -19.30 -8.43 3.02
CA ASP A 273 -18.41 -9.07 2.05
C ASP A 273 -17.43 -10.03 2.75
N THR A 274 -17.15 -11.14 2.08
CA THR A 274 -16.21 -12.16 2.56
C THR A 274 -15.34 -12.63 1.40
N TRP A 275 -14.53 -11.72 0.86
CA TRP A 275 -13.62 -12.03 -0.23
C TRP A 275 -12.42 -11.08 -0.26
N ALA A 276 -11.33 -11.58 -0.81
CA ALA A 276 -10.12 -10.81 -1.11
C ALA A 276 -9.74 -10.99 -2.58
N ILE A 277 -8.93 -10.07 -3.11
CA ILE A 277 -8.40 -10.12 -4.46
C ILE A 277 -6.88 -9.95 -4.45
N THR A 278 -6.19 -10.62 -5.37
CA THR A 278 -4.75 -10.48 -5.62
C THR A 278 -4.50 -10.37 -7.12
N ALA A 279 -3.38 -9.75 -7.49
CA ALA A 279 -2.83 -9.83 -8.85
C ALA A 279 -1.62 -10.77 -8.88
N THR A 280 -1.43 -11.48 -10.00
CA THR A 280 -0.27 -12.34 -10.24
C THR A 280 0.67 -11.69 -11.25
N ALA A 281 1.92 -11.45 -10.84
CA ALA A 281 2.87 -10.69 -11.65
C ALA A 281 3.27 -11.39 -12.95
N LEU A 282 3.50 -12.70 -12.91
CA LEU A 282 4.04 -13.46 -14.05
C LEU A 282 2.97 -13.97 -15.00
N THR A 283 1.73 -14.15 -14.52
CA THR A 283 0.61 -14.61 -15.34
C THR A 283 -0.34 -13.49 -15.75
N SER A 284 -0.17 -12.29 -15.19
CA SER A 284 -0.95 -11.09 -15.50
C SER A 284 -2.46 -11.26 -15.30
N LYS A 285 -2.86 -11.83 -14.15
CA LYS A 285 -4.26 -12.18 -13.84
C LYS A 285 -4.70 -11.62 -12.49
N LEU A 286 -6.00 -11.41 -12.36
CA LEU A 286 -6.68 -11.17 -11.09
C LEU A 286 -7.28 -12.48 -10.57
N TRP A 287 -7.07 -12.73 -9.28
CA TRP A 287 -7.57 -13.90 -8.57
C TRP A 287 -8.43 -13.49 -7.39
N LEU A 288 -9.62 -14.06 -7.30
CA LEU A 288 -10.57 -13.90 -6.21
C LEU A 288 -10.39 -15.03 -5.18
N ILE A 289 -10.30 -14.66 -3.91
CA ILE A 289 -10.20 -15.57 -2.77
C ILE A 289 -11.46 -15.41 -1.94
N LYS A 290 -12.28 -16.47 -1.87
CA LYS A 290 -13.55 -16.45 -1.14
C LYS A 290 -13.97 -17.85 -0.68
N PRO A 291 -14.79 -17.98 0.39
CA PRO A 291 -15.39 -19.26 0.72
C PRO A 291 -16.45 -19.66 -0.31
N ASP A 292 -16.55 -20.95 -0.59
CA ASP A 292 -17.68 -21.53 -1.32
C ASP A 292 -18.91 -21.71 -0.42
N ALA A 293 -19.97 -22.31 -0.97
CA ALA A 293 -21.23 -22.55 -0.24
C ALA A 293 -21.07 -23.47 0.99
N SER A 294 -20.01 -24.28 1.06
CA SER A 294 -19.69 -25.12 2.23
C SER A 294 -18.84 -24.39 3.27
N GLY A 295 -18.43 -23.16 3.00
CA GLY A 295 -17.54 -22.38 3.86
C GLY A 295 -16.05 -22.60 3.60
N GLU A 296 -15.70 -23.43 2.62
CA GLU A 296 -14.32 -23.74 2.27
C GLU A 296 -13.70 -22.66 1.39
N TRP A 297 -12.52 -22.16 1.76
CA TRP A 297 -11.83 -21.12 1.00
C TRP A 297 -11.34 -21.65 -0.34
N GLN A 298 -11.62 -20.88 -1.41
CA GLN A 298 -11.23 -21.17 -2.78
C GLN A 298 -10.47 -19.97 -3.37
N ALA A 299 -9.62 -20.26 -4.36
CA ALA A 299 -9.04 -19.25 -5.24
C ALA A 299 -9.55 -19.49 -6.67
N LYS A 300 -9.96 -18.43 -7.36
CA LYS A 300 -10.47 -18.48 -8.73
C LYS A 300 -9.87 -17.35 -9.54
N GLU A 301 -9.33 -17.66 -10.72
CA GLU A 301 -9.01 -16.65 -11.72
C GLU A 301 -10.30 -15.98 -12.20
N VAL A 302 -10.34 -14.66 -12.17
CA VAL A 302 -11.55 -13.89 -12.50
C VAL A 302 -11.36 -12.88 -13.61
N ALA A 303 -10.13 -12.46 -13.91
CA ALA A 303 -9.84 -11.60 -15.05
C ALA A 303 -8.37 -11.71 -15.51
N VAL A 304 -8.15 -11.41 -16.79
CA VAL A 304 -6.82 -11.18 -17.38
C VAL A 304 -6.56 -9.68 -17.39
N ILE A 305 -5.38 -9.26 -16.93
CA ILE A 305 -4.96 -7.85 -16.87
C ILE A 305 -4.32 -7.42 -18.20
N ASP A 306 -3.42 -8.24 -18.72
CA ASP A 306 -2.76 -8.04 -20.02
C ASP A 306 -2.08 -9.36 -20.45
N ASP A 307 -1.44 -9.35 -21.61
CA ASP A 307 -0.65 -10.47 -22.14
C ASP A 307 0.68 -10.63 -21.37
N PRO A 308 0.87 -11.72 -20.59
CA PRO A 308 2.08 -11.90 -19.79
C PRO A 308 3.35 -12.07 -20.64
N THR A 309 3.25 -12.43 -21.93
CA THR A 309 4.42 -12.56 -22.81
C THR A 309 5.07 -11.21 -23.12
N LYS A 310 4.35 -10.11 -22.92
CA LYS A 310 4.86 -8.73 -23.02
C LYS A 310 5.51 -8.25 -21.71
N ILE A 311 5.49 -9.08 -20.67
CA ILE A 311 6.07 -8.82 -19.35
C ILE A 311 5.55 -7.49 -18.75
N PRO A 312 4.22 -7.25 -18.68
CA PRO A 312 3.67 -6.03 -18.11
C PRO A 312 3.97 -5.92 -16.60
N LEU A 313 3.96 -7.07 -15.88
CA LEU A 313 4.18 -7.22 -14.44
C LEU A 313 3.21 -6.38 -13.58
N PRO A 314 1.97 -6.85 -13.32
CA PRO A 314 1.14 -6.28 -12.27
C PRO A 314 1.82 -6.41 -10.91
N VAL A 315 2.12 -5.28 -10.27
CA VAL A 315 2.98 -5.24 -9.07
C VAL A 315 2.30 -4.67 -7.83
N ASP A 316 1.29 -3.82 -7.99
CA ASP A 316 0.48 -3.34 -6.89
C ASP A 316 -0.97 -3.09 -7.32
N ILE A 317 -1.87 -3.24 -6.34
CA ILE A 317 -3.30 -3.02 -6.49
C ILE A 317 -3.86 -2.22 -5.31
N SER A 318 -4.83 -1.35 -5.59
CA SER A 318 -5.55 -0.60 -4.56
C SER A 318 -7.06 -0.71 -4.77
N ILE A 319 -7.74 -1.33 -3.81
CA ILE A 319 -9.20 -1.49 -3.82
C ILE A 319 -9.85 -0.24 -3.21
N ASN A 320 -10.96 0.23 -3.77
CA ASN A 320 -11.73 1.31 -3.16
C ASN A 320 -12.49 0.81 -1.91
N LYS A 321 -12.93 1.75 -1.08
CA LYS A 321 -13.57 1.44 0.22
C LYS A 321 -14.80 0.55 0.10
N ASP A 322 -15.59 0.75 -0.95
CA ASP A 322 -16.86 0.07 -1.16
C ASP A 322 -16.67 -1.31 -1.81
N GLY A 323 -15.43 -1.72 -2.12
CA GLY A 323 -15.10 -3.00 -2.73
C GLY A 323 -15.54 -3.13 -4.19
N THR A 324 -15.95 -2.05 -4.84
CA THR A 324 -16.51 -2.02 -6.21
C THR A 324 -15.53 -1.59 -7.28
N GLY A 325 -14.31 -1.20 -6.92
CA GLY A 325 -13.32 -0.68 -7.86
C GLY A 325 -11.90 -1.02 -7.45
N LEU A 326 -11.06 -1.34 -8.43
CA LEU A 326 -9.68 -1.74 -8.21
C LEU A 326 -8.75 -1.03 -9.19
N TRP A 327 -7.79 -0.31 -8.64
CA TRP A 327 -6.63 0.13 -9.42
C TRP A 327 -5.59 -0.97 -9.50
N VAL A 328 -4.98 -1.11 -10.68
CA VAL A 328 -3.90 -2.06 -10.95
C VAL A 328 -2.77 -1.33 -11.68
N ASN A 329 -1.59 -1.32 -11.09
CA ASN A 329 -0.38 -0.83 -11.75
C ASN A 329 0.41 -1.98 -12.34
N THR A 330 0.83 -1.83 -13.60
CA THR A 330 1.76 -2.74 -14.26
C THR A 330 3.07 -2.03 -14.55
N PHE A 331 4.15 -2.68 -14.14
CA PHE A 331 5.44 -2.05 -14.01
C PHE A 331 6.09 -1.68 -15.33
N MET A 332 6.25 -2.63 -16.25
CA MET A 332 7.15 -2.44 -17.40
C MET A 332 6.55 -1.59 -18.52
N ASP A 333 5.23 -1.59 -18.65
CA ASP A 333 4.51 -0.75 -19.62
C ASP A 333 4.09 0.61 -19.02
N GLY A 334 4.30 0.82 -17.71
CA GLY A 334 4.04 2.08 -17.04
C GLY A 334 2.56 2.47 -16.98
N LYS A 335 1.67 1.48 -17.03
CA LYS A 335 0.23 1.70 -17.09
C LYS A 335 -0.46 1.54 -15.74
N THR A 336 -1.44 2.42 -15.51
CA THR A 336 -2.42 2.33 -14.43
C THR A 336 -3.78 1.99 -15.03
N ARG A 337 -4.38 0.90 -14.56
CA ARG A 337 -5.70 0.39 -15.01
C ARG A 337 -6.72 0.49 -13.90
N TYR A 338 -7.98 0.66 -14.26
CA TYR A 338 -9.10 0.56 -13.33
C TYR A 338 -10.02 -0.59 -13.74
N PHE A 339 -10.39 -1.40 -12.77
CA PHE A 339 -11.35 -2.49 -12.90
C PHE A 339 -12.59 -2.18 -12.08
N ASP A 340 -13.76 -2.34 -12.70
CA ASP A 340 -15.04 -2.45 -12.01
C ASP A 340 -15.14 -3.84 -11.35
N LEU A 341 -15.31 -3.84 -10.03
CA LEU A 341 -15.49 -5.00 -9.16
C LEU A 341 -16.91 -5.12 -8.61
N SER A 342 -17.90 -4.41 -9.17
CA SER A 342 -19.31 -4.55 -8.76
C SER A 342 -19.79 -6.00 -8.80
N ASN A 343 -19.20 -6.82 -9.69
CA ASN A 343 -19.21 -8.27 -9.60
C ASN A 343 -17.75 -8.79 -9.49
N PRO A 344 -17.27 -9.17 -8.30
CA PRO A 344 -15.88 -9.60 -8.12
C PRO A 344 -15.56 -10.94 -8.78
N GLU A 345 -16.58 -11.71 -9.22
CA GLU A 345 -16.37 -12.92 -10.02
C GLU A 345 -16.13 -12.66 -11.50
N GLN A 346 -16.45 -11.46 -11.99
CA GLN A 346 -16.23 -11.05 -13.38
C GLN A 346 -15.78 -9.58 -13.44
N PRO A 347 -14.59 -9.24 -12.89
CA PRO A 347 -14.03 -7.90 -13.00
C PRO A 347 -13.94 -7.44 -14.45
N ARG A 348 -14.22 -6.16 -14.69
CA ARG A 348 -14.11 -5.56 -16.02
C ARG A 348 -13.17 -4.37 -15.99
N GLN A 349 -12.14 -4.41 -16.84
CA GLN A 349 -11.32 -3.22 -17.05
C GLN A 349 -12.17 -2.14 -17.74
N THR A 350 -12.26 -0.97 -17.13
CA THR A 350 -13.07 0.17 -17.63
C THR A 350 -12.22 1.39 -17.96
N TYR A 351 -10.96 1.41 -17.54
CA TYR A 351 -10.04 2.51 -17.80
C TYR A 351 -8.59 2.02 -17.85
N GLU A 352 -7.76 2.65 -18.67
CA GLU A 352 -6.31 2.53 -18.63
C GLU A 352 -5.64 3.87 -18.99
N ARG A 353 -4.46 4.11 -18.43
CA ARG A 353 -3.61 5.24 -18.80
C ARG A 353 -2.15 4.93 -18.56
N VAL A 354 -1.27 5.35 -19.47
CA VAL A 354 0.17 5.41 -19.21
C VAL A 354 0.44 6.57 -18.25
N THR A 355 0.88 6.24 -17.04
CA THR A 355 1.16 7.18 -15.94
C THR A 355 2.65 7.28 -15.63
N GLY A 356 3.47 6.52 -16.35
CA GLY A 356 4.93 6.60 -16.39
C GLY A 356 5.55 5.73 -17.49
N LYS A 357 6.87 5.78 -17.66
CA LYS A 357 7.72 4.76 -18.28
C LYS A 357 7.76 3.50 -17.43
N GLN A 358 7.69 3.63 -16.11
CA GLN A 358 7.49 2.53 -15.17
C GLN A 358 6.64 3.00 -13.99
N VAL A 359 5.79 2.11 -13.45
CA VAL A 359 4.96 2.41 -12.27
C VAL A 359 4.88 1.23 -11.33
N ASN A 360 4.94 1.48 -10.02
CA ASN A 360 4.78 0.43 -9.04
C ASN A 360 3.64 0.78 -8.07
N MET A 361 3.96 1.34 -6.90
CA MET A 361 3.00 1.44 -5.81
C MET A 361 1.88 2.42 -6.14
N ILE A 362 0.67 2.08 -5.72
CA ILE A 362 -0.55 2.86 -5.88
C ILE A 362 -1.28 2.99 -4.55
N SER A 363 -1.74 4.20 -4.24
CA SER A 363 -2.55 4.46 -3.05
C SER A 363 -3.67 5.43 -3.38
N GLN A 364 -4.88 5.08 -2.97
CA GLN A 364 -6.03 5.98 -3.08
C GLN A 364 -6.11 6.89 -1.85
N SER A 365 -6.54 8.13 -2.05
CA SER A 365 -6.96 8.99 -0.94
C SER A 365 -8.13 8.37 -0.20
N TRP A 366 -8.32 8.80 1.04
CA TRP A 366 -9.39 8.29 1.90
C TRP A 366 -10.80 8.56 1.37
N ASP A 367 -10.96 9.63 0.59
CA ASP A 367 -12.22 9.97 -0.08
C ASP A 367 -12.39 9.27 -1.45
N GLY A 368 -11.39 8.52 -1.93
CA GLY A 368 -11.41 7.84 -3.21
C GLY A 368 -11.32 8.74 -4.46
N THR A 369 -11.08 10.05 -4.27
CA THR A 369 -11.04 11.04 -5.37
C THR A 369 -9.64 11.35 -5.89
N ARG A 370 -8.61 10.79 -5.27
CA ARG A 370 -7.20 10.98 -5.66
C ARG A 370 -6.46 9.65 -5.66
N VAL A 371 -5.47 9.56 -6.53
CA VAL A 371 -4.59 8.41 -6.68
C VAL A 371 -3.15 8.90 -6.65
N TYR A 372 -2.33 8.30 -5.80
CA TYR A 372 -0.90 8.54 -5.70
C TYR A 372 -0.16 7.35 -6.28
N ILE A 373 0.86 7.62 -7.10
CA ILE A 373 1.64 6.58 -7.79
C ILE A 373 3.13 6.85 -7.58
N ALA A 374 3.86 5.81 -7.17
CA ALA A 374 5.31 5.80 -7.11
C ALA A 374 5.89 4.88 -8.19
N SER A 375 7.12 5.16 -8.62
CA SER A 375 7.71 4.56 -9.82
C SER A 375 8.53 3.29 -9.58
N SER A 376 9.23 3.17 -8.45
CA SER A 376 10.26 2.14 -8.26
C SER A 376 9.70 0.83 -7.76
N LEU A 377 10.19 -0.28 -8.30
CA LEU A 377 9.92 -1.63 -7.79
C LEU A 377 11.12 -2.17 -7.01
N LEU A 378 12.22 -2.41 -7.69
CA LEU A 378 13.48 -2.89 -7.13
C LEU A 378 14.60 -2.22 -7.94
N ALA A 379 15.69 -1.78 -7.32
CA ALA A 379 16.75 -1.05 -8.02
C ALA A 379 17.36 -1.84 -9.19
N ASN A 380 17.38 -3.17 -9.10
CA ASN A 380 17.90 -4.04 -10.17
C ASN A 380 16.84 -4.42 -11.23
N TRP A 381 15.58 -4.02 -11.03
CA TRP A 381 14.47 -4.27 -11.94
C TRP A 381 13.96 -2.98 -12.60
N ASP A 382 14.12 -1.84 -11.92
CA ASP A 382 13.92 -0.52 -12.47
C ASP A 382 14.64 -0.37 -13.81
N LYS A 383 13.96 0.31 -14.73
CA LYS A 383 14.51 0.74 -16.00
C LYS A 383 15.74 1.61 -15.76
N ALA A 384 16.62 1.61 -16.74
CA ALA A 384 17.87 2.36 -16.73
C ALA A 384 17.86 3.48 -17.79
N GLY A 385 18.83 4.38 -17.70
CA GLY A 385 19.03 5.42 -18.72
C GLY A 385 17.87 6.41 -18.78
N ALA A 386 17.42 6.74 -20.00
CA ALA A 386 16.37 7.74 -20.23
C ALA A 386 14.98 7.32 -19.68
N ASP A 387 14.77 6.04 -19.41
CA ASP A 387 13.52 5.51 -18.86
C ASP A 387 13.58 5.28 -17.33
N ASP A 388 14.71 5.56 -16.66
CA ASP A 388 14.85 5.49 -15.18
C ASP A 388 14.21 6.72 -14.49
N GLU A 389 12.91 6.92 -14.72
CA GLU A 389 12.18 7.97 -14.00
C GLU A 389 11.89 7.56 -12.55
N GLN A 390 12.16 8.48 -11.62
CA GLN A 390 11.93 8.27 -10.20
C GLN A 390 11.04 9.37 -9.66
N PHE A 391 9.79 9.05 -9.34
CA PHE A 391 8.79 10.05 -9.00
C PHE A 391 7.74 9.56 -8.01
N VAL A 392 7.03 10.55 -7.46
CA VAL A 392 5.66 10.37 -6.97
C VAL A 392 4.74 11.34 -7.71
N ARG A 393 3.68 10.80 -8.31
CA ARG A 393 2.66 11.57 -9.06
C ARG A 393 1.33 11.46 -8.33
N GLY A 394 0.67 12.59 -8.14
CA GLY A 394 -0.70 12.67 -7.67
C GLY A 394 -1.66 12.92 -8.83
N PHE A 395 -2.78 12.22 -8.83
CA PHE A 395 -3.86 12.38 -9.81
C PHE A 395 -5.19 12.60 -9.09
N ARG A 396 -6.09 13.36 -9.72
CA ARG A 396 -7.51 13.42 -9.34
C ARG A 396 -8.29 12.44 -10.19
N TRP A 397 -9.22 11.72 -9.58
CA TRP A 397 -10.13 10.80 -10.23
C TRP A 397 -11.55 11.37 -10.19
N ASP A 398 -12.15 11.60 -11.35
CA ASP A 398 -13.51 12.12 -11.47
C ASP A 398 -14.55 11.05 -11.85
N GLY A 399 -14.15 9.77 -11.78
CA GLY A 399 -14.96 8.63 -12.22
C GLY A 399 -14.83 8.33 -13.72
N LYS A 400 -14.11 9.14 -14.49
CA LYS A 400 -13.92 8.96 -15.95
C LYS A 400 -12.46 9.01 -16.36
N GLU A 401 -11.69 9.93 -15.79
CA GLU A 401 -10.30 10.13 -16.17
C GLU A 401 -9.43 10.49 -14.96
N LEU A 402 -8.20 9.95 -14.93
CA LEU A 402 -7.16 10.47 -14.06
C LEU A 402 -6.71 11.83 -14.61
N LYS A 403 -6.72 12.89 -13.80
CA LYS A 403 -6.18 14.20 -14.15
C LYS A 403 -4.92 14.46 -13.33
N PRO A 404 -3.77 14.77 -13.95
CA PRO A 404 -2.55 15.07 -13.20
C PRO A 404 -2.78 16.23 -12.23
N ALA A 405 -2.33 16.08 -10.98
CA ALA A 405 -2.43 17.11 -9.95
C ALA A 405 -1.05 17.65 -9.58
N PHE A 406 -0.08 16.79 -9.30
CA PHE A 406 1.31 17.18 -9.06
C PHE A 406 2.27 16.05 -9.42
N GLU A 407 3.54 16.42 -9.53
CA GLU A 407 4.67 15.49 -9.61
C GLU A 407 5.78 15.96 -8.68
N VAL A 408 6.37 15.01 -7.96
CA VAL A 408 7.65 15.16 -7.27
C VAL A 408 8.65 14.27 -8.00
N ASP A 409 9.63 14.88 -8.67
CA ASP A 409 10.78 14.18 -9.25
C ASP A 409 11.81 13.92 -8.15
N PHE A 410 11.94 12.65 -7.76
CA PHE A 410 12.80 12.25 -6.65
C PHE A 410 14.29 12.36 -6.98
N TYR A 411 14.68 12.28 -8.25
CA TYR A 411 16.08 12.48 -8.64
C TYR A 411 16.47 13.95 -8.63
N LYS A 412 15.61 14.83 -9.14
CA LYS A 412 15.79 16.28 -9.07
C LYS A 412 15.88 16.78 -7.62
N GLU A 413 15.05 16.22 -6.73
CA GLU A 413 15.05 16.52 -5.29
C GLU A 413 16.15 15.77 -4.50
N LYS A 414 16.94 14.93 -5.16
CA LYS A 414 18.02 14.10 -4.58
C LYS A 414 17.52 13.20 -3.43
N LEU A 415 16.39 12.55 -3.65
CA LEU A 415 15.68 11.71 -2.68
C LEU A 415 15.92 10.21 -2.89
N GLY A 416 16.28 9.78 -4.09
CA GLY A 416 16.49 8.37 -4.43
C GLY A 416 15.34 7.82 -5.27
N ARG A 417 15.01 6.54 -5.10
CA ARG A 417 13.95 5.83 -5.84
C ARG A 417 12.69 5.71 -4.98
N ALA A 418 11.55 6.19 -5.45
CA ALA A 418 10.31 6.23 -4.66
C ALA A 418 9.58 4.88 -4.69
N HIS A 419 9.29 4.29 -3.52
CA HIS A 419 8.65 2.98 -3.42
C HIS A 419 7.32 3.02 -2.65
N HIS A 420 7.23 2.51 -1.41
CA HIS A 420 5.95 2.37 -0.68
C HIS A 420 5.51 3.71 -0.10
N MET A 421 4.20 3.96 -0.22
CA MET A 421 3.53 5.14 0.27
C MET A 421 2.57 4.83 1.42
N LYS A 422 2.45 5.72 2.40
CA LYS A 422 1.39 5.70 3.42
C LYS A 422 0.84 7.10 3.67
N LEU A 423 -0.47 7.17 3.94
CA LEU A 423 -1.15 8.43 4.21
C LEU A 423 -1.07 8.80 5.69
N GLY A 424 -0.94 10.11 5.94
CA GLY A 424 -0.91 10.71 7.27
C GLY A 424 -1.78 11.95 7.34
N SER A 425 -2.13 12.38 8.55
CA SER A 425 -2.85 13.64 8.80
C SER A 425 -2.30 14.37 10.01
N LYS A 426 -2.43 15.69 10.00
CA LYS A 426 -2.18 16.55 11.17
C LYS A 426 -3.13 16.24 12.34
N ALA A 427 -4.29 15.62 12.09
CA ALA A 427 -5.23 15.22 13.15
C ALA A 427 -4.58 14.28 14.17
N MET A 428 -3.60 13.46 13.75
CA MET A 428 -2.84 12.58 14.63
C MET A 428 -2.10 13.32 15.76
N LYS A 429 -1.58 14.52 15.49
CA LYS A 429 -0.91 15.34 16.51
C LYS A 429 -1.85 15.71 17.67
N SER A 430 -3.13 15.93 17.35
CA SER A 430 -4.14 16.29 18.34
C SER A 430 -4.53 15.09 19.21
N ALA A 431 -4.63 13.90 18.60
CA ALA A 431 -4.96 12.67 19.31
C ALA A 431 -3.93 12.34 20.42
N TYR A 432 -2.63 12.36 20.11
CA TYR A 432 -1.59 12.07 21.11
C TYR A 432 -1.26 13.23 22.05
N GLY A 433 -1.57 14.47 21.66
CA GLY A 433 -1.43 15.63 22.54
C GLY A 433 -2.35 15.55 23.76
N LEU A 434 -3.54 14.97 23.59
CA LEU A 434 -4.52 14.74 24.67
C LEU A 434 -4.08 13.63 25.63
N GLU A 435 -3.45 12.54 25.14
CA GLU A 435 -2.93 11.48 26.01
C GLU A 435 -1.81 11.98 26.95
N ARG A 436 -0.94 12.87 26.47
CA ARG A 436 0.12 13.49 27.31
C ARG A 436 -0.44 14.35 28.43
N THR A 437 -1.59 15.00 28.24
CA THR A 437 -2.22 15.83 29.27
C THR A 437 -3.04 14.98 30.25
N ALA A 438 -3.55 13.83 29.83
CA ALA A 438 -4.25 12.88 30.71
C ALA A 438 -3.29 12.07 31.62
N THR A 439 -2.06 11.82 31.18
CA THR A 439 -1.02 11.14 31.99
C THR A 439 -0.26 12.06 32.95
N LEU A 440 -0.50 13.37 32.88
CA LEU A 440 0.05 14.40 33.78
C LEU A 440 -0.96 14.91 34.81
N ARG A 441 -2.09 14.22 35.01
CA ARG A 441 -3.11 14.54 36.02
C ARG A 441 -3.26 13.46 37.05
#